data_AF-A0A929YNX7-F1
#
_entry.id   AF-A0A929YNX7-F1
#
_cell.length_a   1.000
_cell.length_b   1.000
_cell.length_c   1.000
_cell.angle_alpha   90.00
_cell.angle_beta   90.00
_cell.angle_gamma   90.00
#
_symmetry.space_group_name_H-M   'P 1'
#
loop_
_entity.id
_entity.type
_entity.pdbx_description
1 polymer ?
#
loop_
_entity_poly.entity_id
_entity_poly.type
_entity_poly.pdbx_seq_one_letter_code
_entity_poly.pdbx_strand_id
1 'polypeptide(L)'
;MDIDKRKRNKMIRVIFVDIIMSLAVVALVFVLVAIVEGWRLSSNLKLEQNGMAQIESLPTGAKVIIDGRQDFNETNISKLLSAGEHEIVLKKEGYDSWSKKIRISSGLLTRLRNPRLFKQNRTTENVADFETLRFLYASPDHRSLLIASNQTTKWQYMTSLGADKVVTETIDVKGIFSNTSDGNFSGEILEVNWNETGEKVLLKVKRGEQVEWGVINLKKVNESVNLSQAILKYTDKNLKKTDVDKKNETEKKDTVEQIETKHVLSNVIIEDASANKFLALVDGNLQEIDITGRSLSEAYLKNIAQFKLSGSEVIYLTNVEKDKRQIGIYKLGDKGGIELETVVRSKRDATIYLGISDFDNKKYLSVVVDDLFTIYRADEYPTYGNNDNLPEKINEEKLGFTPKRFIKSSNGEFFIAETDNKLTLYNLDLEEINVVEHANTNISWLDNYMMFDVVDGKMEVFDFDGTNRRTILNNNIAAGFDAVINSNDRYLYYVAKTDNGYSLKRDKLF
;
A
#
# COMPACT_ATOMS: atom_id res chain seq x y z
N MET A 1 -54.31 -50.79 45.66
CA MET A 1 -53.83 -50.13 44.43
C MET A 1 -52.47 -49.52 44.73
N ASP A 2 -51.45 -50.02 44.04
CA ASP A 2 -50.05 -49.98 44.46
C ASP A 2 -49.43 -48.56 44.37
N ILE A 3 -49.02 -48.01 45.51
CA ILE A 3 -48.46 -46.65 45.64
C ILE A 3 -47.17 -46.52 44.81
N ASP A 4 -46.40 -47.61 44.71
CA ASP A 4 -45.15 -47.64 43.96
C ASP A 4 -45.38 -47.62 42.44
N LYS A 5 -46.46 -48.24 41.96
CA LYS A 5 -46.88 -48.14 40.55
C LYS A 5 -47.29 -46.72 40.18
N ARG A 6 -47.98 -46.00 41.08
CA ARG A 6 -48.33 -44.57 40.87
C ARG A 6 -47.11 -43.66 40.91
N LYS A 7 -46.19 -43.86 41.85
CA LYS A 7 -44.92 -43.11 41.93
C LYS A 7 -44.07 -43.34 40.69
N ARG A 8 -43.93 -44.58 40.22
CA ARG A 8 -43.21 -44.93 38.99
C ARG A 8 -43.84 -44.28 37.76
N ASN A 9 -45.15 -44.33 37.59
CA ASN A 9 -45.83 -43.68 36.45
C ASN A 9 -45.70 -42.16 36.48
N LYS A 10 -45.74 -41.53 37.67
CA LYS A 10 -45.50 -40.09 37.83
C LYS A 10 -44.06 -39.72 37.49
N MET A 11 -43.09 -40.53 37.92
CA MET A 11 -41.66 -40.36 37.61
C MET A 11 -41.40 -40.52 36.10
N ILE A 12 -41.97 -41.54 35.45
CA ILE A 12 -41.87 -41.73 33.99
C ILE A 12 -42.45 -40.52 33.25
N ARG A 13 -43.60 -39.99 33.70
CA ARG A 13 -44.22 -38.81 33.09
C ARG A 13 -43.35 -37.55 33.22
N VAL A 14 -42.72 -37.34 34.38
CA VAL A 14 -41.80 -36.22 34.59
C VAL A 14 -40.58 -36.35 33.69
N ILE A 15 -39.92 -37.51 33.68
CA ILE A 15 -38.76 -37.78 32.81
C ILE A 15 -39.12 -37.57 31.34
N PHE A 16 -40.29 -38.05 30.90
CA PHE A 16 -40.75 -37.88 29.52
C PHE A 16 -40.98 -36.40 29.16
N VAL A 17 -41.60 -35.63 30.04
CA VAL A 17 -41.81 -34.18 29.84
C VAL A 17 -40.49 -33.43 29.83
N ASP A 18 -39.55 -33.77 30.71
CA ASP A 18 -38.23 -33.14 30.78
C ASP A 18 -37.39 -33.44 29.53
N ILE A 19 -37.48 -34.66 28.99
CA ILE A 19 -36.84 -35.02 27.70
C ILE A 19 -37.44 -34.20 26.55
N ILE A 20 -38.77 -34.10 26.47
CA ILE A 20 -39.43 -33.29 25.42
C ILE A 20 -39.07 -31.82 25.55
N MET A 21 -39.09 -31.27 26.76
CA MET A 21 -38.70 -29.88 27.02
C MET A 21 -37.26 -29.63 26.62
N SER A 22 -36.35 -30.54 26.97
CA SER A 22 -34.94 -30.45 26.60
C SER A 22 -34.74 -30.51 25.08
N LEU A 23 -35.42 -31.43 24.39
CA LEU A 23 -35.41 -31.52 22.93
C LEU A 23 -36.01 -30.28 22.26
N ALA A 24 -37.07 -29.69 22.83
CA ALA A 24 -37.69 -28.47 22.32
C ALA A 24 -36.74 -27.27 22.46
N VAL A 25 -36.01 -27.17 23.58
CA VAL A 25 -34.98 -26.13 23.76
C VAL A 25 -33.84 -26.31 22.75
N VAL A 26 -33.33 -27.54 22.59
CA VAL A 26 -32.27 -27.83 21.60
C VAL A 26 -32.74 -27.52 20.17
N ALA A 27 -33.96 -27.90 19.81
CA ALA A 27 -34.54 -27.60 18.51
C ALA A 27 -34.74 -26.09 18.28
N LEU A 28 -35.20 -25.36 19.30
CA LEU A 28 -35.33 -23.90 19.24
C LEU A 28 -33.97 -23.23 19.05
N VAL A 29 -32.95 -23.65 19.81
CA VAL A 29 -31.58 -23.14 19.67
C VAL A 29 -31.05 -23.45 18.27
N PHE A 30 -31.25 -24.66 17.75
CA PHE A 30 -30.85 -25.03 16.40
C PHE A 30 -31.52 -24.13 15.34
N VAL A 31 -32.82 -23.86 15.48
CA VAL A 31 -33.55 -22.95 14.58
C VAL A 31 -33.01 -21.52 14.67
N LEU A 32 -32.73 -21.03 15.89
CA LEU A 32 -32.16 -19.69 16.09
C LEU A 32 -30.76 -19.59 15.48
N VAL A 33 -29.91 -20.59 15.67
CA VAL A 33 -28.58 -20.66 15.03
C VAL A 33 -28.72 -20.69 13.52
N ALA A 34 -29.61 -21.52 12.96
CA ALA A 34 -29.85 -21.57 11.53
C ALA A 34 -30.31 -20.20 10.97
N ILE A 35 -31.18 -19.48 11.68
CA ILE A 35 -31.60 -18.13 11.29
C ILE A 35 -30.42 -17.14 11.31
N VAL A 36 -29.56 -17.20 12.33
CA VAL A 36 -28.37 -16.36 12.46
C VAL A 36 -27.35 -16.66 11.35
N GLU A 37 -27.17 -17.93 11.01
CA GLU A 37 -26.33 -18.42 9.90
C GLU A 37 -26.92 -18.13 8.51
N GLY A 38 -28.07 -17.44 8.44
CA GLY A 38 -28.67 -16.98 7.18
C GLY A 38 -29.62 -17.97 6.50
N TRP A 39 -29.99 -19.07 7.14
CA TRP A 39 -30.97 -20.02 6.59
C TRP A 39 -32.37 -19.43 6.58
N ARG A 40 -33.02 -19.47 5.42
CA ARG A 40 -34.41 -19.06 5.21
C ARG A 40 -35.16 -20.05 4.35
N LEU A 41 -36.46 -20.18 4.62
CA LEU A 41 -37.37 -20.94 3.78
C LEU A 41 -37.88 -20.02 2.67
N SER A 42 -37.55 -20.34 1.42
CA SER A 42 -38.02 -19.57 0.26
C SER A 42 -39.48 -19.88 -0.07
N SER A 43 -40.08 -19.10 -0.98
CA SER A 43 -41.51 -19.18 -1.33
C SER A 43 -41.93 -20.52 -1.95
N ASN A 44 -40.96 -21.31 -2.43
CA ASN A 44 -41.17 -22.66 -2.97
C ASN A 44 -40.89 -23.76 -1.92
N LEU A 45 -40.78 -23.41 -0.63
CA LEU A 45 -40.46 -24.29 0.50
C LEU A 45 -39.07 -24.94 0.43
N LYS A 46 -38.12 -24.36 -0.30
CA LYS A 46 -36.71 -24.76 -0.25
C LYS A 46 -35.98 -24.00 0.83
N LEU A 47 -35.14 -24.70 1.58
CA LEU A 47 -34.26 -24.08 2.56
C LEU A 47 -33.02 -23.55 1.83
N GLU A 48 -32.80 -22.25 1.89
CA GLU A 48 -31.69 -21.55 1.23
C GLU A 48 -30.90 -20.77 2.28
N GLN A 49 -29.57 -20.81 2.19
CA GLN A 49 -28.71 -20.03 3.07
C GLN A 49 -28.28 -18.76 2.34
N ASN A 50 -28.70 -17.61 2.85
CA ASN A 50 -28.38 -16.30 2.31
C ASN A 50 -27.02 -15.82 2.80
N GLY A 51 -26.41 -14.90 2.05
CA GLY A 51 -25.31 -14.07 2.52
C GLY A 51 -25.78 -12.64 2.81
N MET A 52 -24.98 -11.89 3.57
CA MET A 52 -25.22 -10.47 3.82
C MET A 52 -24.36 -9.64 2.88
N ALA A 53 -24.95 -8.71 2.14
CA ALA A 53 -24.23 -7.71 1.36
C ALA A 53 -24.30 -6.35 2.06
N GLN A 54 -23.15 -5.81 2.45
CA GLN A 54 -23.02 -4.42 2.91
C GLN A 54 -22.66 -3.55 1.70
N ILE A 55 -23.56 -2.66 1.30
CA ILE A 55 -23.44 -1.86 0.08
C ILE A 55 -23.35 -0.38 0.47
N GLU A 56 -22.21 0.23 0.13
CA GLU A 56 -21.91 1.62 0.40
C GLU A 56 -21.65 2.39 -0.90
N SER A 57 -21.69 3.71 -0.83
CA SER A 57 -21.25 4.56 -1.94
C SER A 57 -20.69 5.89 -1.48
N LEU A 58 -19.84 6.47 -2.31
CA LEU A 58 -19.33 7.82 -2.12
C LEU A 58 -19.71 8.69 -3.33
N PRO A 59 -20.59 9.69 -3.19
CA PRO A 59 -21.36 10.05 -1.97
C PRO A 59 -22.40 9.00 -1.57
N THR A 60 -22.83 9.08 -0.32
CA THR A 60 -23.95 8.28 0.22
C THR A 60 -25.30 8.77 -0.33
N GLY A 61 -26.37 8.00 -0.09
CA GLY A 61 -27.71 8.30 -0.62
C GLY A 61 -27.80 8.05 -2.12
N ALA A 62 -27.17 6.98 -2.60
CA ALA A 62 -27.36 6.46 -3.96
C ALA A 62 -28.44 5.40 -3.95
N LYS A 63 -29.30 5.40 -4.98
CA LYS A 63 -30.28 4.34 -5.20
C LYS A 63 -29.56 3.03 -5.49
N VAL A 64 -29.96 1.98 -4.79
CA VAL A 64 -29.43 0.62 -4.97
C VAL A 64 -30.40 -0.18 -5.82
N ILE A 65 -29.90 -0.77 -6.91
CA ILE A 65 -30.63 -1.67 -7.78
C ILE A 65 -29.92 -3.01 -7.76
N ILE A 66 -30.65 -4.07 -7.43
CA ILE A 66 -30.13 -5.44 -7.30
C ILE A 66 -30.89 -6.32 -8.29
N ASP A 67 -30.17 -6.93 -9.24
CA ASP A 67 -30.73 -7.76 -10.31
C ASP A 67 -31.90 -7.08 -11.05
N GLY A 68 -31.72 -5.80 -11.36
CA GLY A 68 -32.71 -4.96 -12.05
C GLY A 68 -33.87 -4.48 -11.17
N ARG A 69 -33.94 -4.85 -9.88
CA ARG A 69 -34.97 -4.39 -8.95
C ARG A 69 -34.41 -3.34 -8.00
N GLN A 70 -35.03 -2.17 -7.99
CA GLN A 70 -34.63 -1.10 -7.07
C GLN A 70 -35.01 -1.48 -5.63
N ASP A 71 -34.07 -1.29 -4.70
CA ASP A 71 -34.37 -1.34 -3.28
C ASP A 71 -35.15 -0.08 -2.85
N PHE A 72 -35.83 -0.18 -1.71
CA PHE A 72 -36.54 0.95 -1.12
C PHE A 72 -35.56 1.93 -0.45
N ASN A 73 -34.47 1.40 0.11
CA ASN A 73 -33.45 2.18 0.80
C ASN A 73 -32.33 2.62 -0.16
N GLU A 74 -31.71 3.74 0.17
CA GLU A 74 -30.49 4.25 -0.49
C GLU A 74 -29.25 3.93 0.35
N THR A 75 -28.06 3.92 -0.25
CA THR A 75 -26.80 3.67 0.47
C THR A 75 -26.63 4.59 1.69
N ASN A 76 -26.07 4.14 2.80
CA ASN A 76 -25.41 2.84 3.03
C ASN A 76 -26.39 1.80 3.60
N ILE A 77 -26.45 0.60 3.01
CA ILE A 77 -27.41 -0.45 3.39
C ILE A 77 -26.76 -1.80 3.62
N SER A 78 -27.45 -2.66 4.39
CA SER A 78 -27.18 -4.09 4.46
C SER A 78 -28.37 -4.87 3.93
N LYS A 79 -28.13 -5.80 3.01
CA LYS A 79 -29.16 -6.59 2.34
C LYS A 79 -28.83 -8.07 2.39
N LEU A 80 -29.79 -8.88 2.82
CA LEU A 80 -29.71 -10.33 2.65
C LEU A 80 -29.99 -10.69 1.19
N LEU A 81 -29.03 -11.36 0.57
CA LEU A 81 -29.11 -11.84 -0.80
C LEU A 81 -28.94 -13.35 -0.81
N SER A 82 -29.57 -14.01 -1.78
CA SER A 82 -29.33 -15.44 -2.02
C SER A 82 -27.85 -15.68 -2.32
N ALA A 83 -27.35 -16.87 -2.03
CA ALA A 83 -26.01 -17.23 -2.47
C ALA A 83 -25.94 -17.29 -4.01
N GLY A 84 -24.87 -16.76 -4.59
CA GLY A 84 -24.68 -16.68 -6.04
C GLY A 84 -24.24 -15.31 -6.54
N GLU A 85 -24.25 -15.15 -7.85
CA GLU A 85 -23.92 -13.88 -8.52
C GLU A 85 -25.10 -12.92 -8.47
N HIS A 86 -24.83 -11.67 -8.08
CA HIS A 86 -25.79 -10.58 -8.06
C HIS A 86 -25.23 -9.36 -8.77
N GLU A 87 -26.03 -8.74 -9.64
CA GLU A 87 -25.68 -7.47 -10.27
C GLU A 87 -26.14 -6.32 -9.39
N ILE A 88 -25.20 -5.50 -8.93
CA ILE A 88 -25.45 -4.28 -8.18
C ILE A 88 -25.26 -3.09 -9.10
N VAL A 89 -26.24 -2.19 -9.14
CA VAL A 89 -26.15 -0.90 -9.84
C VAL A 89 -26.47 0.21 -8.86
N LEU A 90 -25.59 1.21 -8.80
CA LEU A 90 -25.73 2.38 -7.95
C LEU A 90 -25.96 3.61 -8.81
N LYS A 91 -26.98 4.40 -8.47
CA LYS A 91 -27.35 5.63 -9.20
C LYS A 91 -27.66 6.76 -8.24
N LYS A 92 -27.11 7.94 -8.52
CA LYS A 92 -27.45 9.17 -7.82
C LYS A 92 -27.68 10.29 -8.83
N GLU A 93 -28.70 11.10 -8.59
CA GLU A 93 -29.02 12.22 -9.48
C GLU A 93 -27.86 13.21 -9.59
N GLY A 94 -27.47 13.57 -10.82
CA GLY A 94 -26.34 14.47 -11.09
C GLY A 94 -24.96 13.79 -11.02
N TYR A 95 -24.90 12.48 -10.80
CA TYR A 95 -23.68 11.68 -10.81
C TYR A 95 -23.73 10.64 -11.93
N ASP A 96 -22.57 10.10 -12.28
CA ASP A 96 -22.50 8.88 -13.06
C ASP A 96 -23.10 7.68 -12.31
N SER A 97 -23.18 6.54 -13.00
CA SER A 97 -23.59 5.27 -12.42
C SER A 97 -22.40 4.36 -12.24
N TRP A 98 -22.48 3.51 -11.22
CA TRP A 98 -21.52 2.44 -10.96
C TRP A 98 -22.25 1.10 -10.98
N SER A 99 -21.60 0.04 -11.49
CA SER A 99 -22.20 -1.29 -11.53
C SER A 99 -21.16 -2.39 -11.41
N LYS A 100 -21.49 -3.43 -10.65
CA LYS A 100 -20.61 -4.59 -10.51
C LYS A 100 -21.42 -5.85 -10.26
N LYS A 101 -20.93 -6.97 -10.78
CA LYS A 101 -21.38 -8.29 -10.36
C LYS A 101 -20.56 -8.73 -9.15
N ILE A 102 -21.25 -9.07 -8.08
CA ILE A 102 -20.63 -9.56 -6.85
C ILE A 102 -21.11 -10.98 -6.59
N ARG A 103 -20.21 -11.80 -6.05
CA ARG A 103 -20.55 -13.13 -5.57
C ARG A 103 -20.92 -13.08 -4.10
N ILE A 104 -22.12 -13.54 -3.78
CA ILE A 104 -22.61 -13.70 -2.41
C ILE A 104 -22.36 -15.14 -1.98
N SER A 105 -21.58 -15.31 -0.93
CA SER A 105 -21.31 -16.59 -0.30
C SER A 105 -22.28 -16.82 0.86
N SER A 106 -22.84 -18.03 0.96
CA SER A 106 -23.77 -18.42 2.02
C SER A 106 -23.19 -18.16 3.41
N GLY A 107 -23.96 -17.52 4.29
CA GLY A 107 -23.57 -17.26 5.68
C GLY A 107 -22.45 -16.22 5.87
N LEU A 108 -21.88 -15.68 4.79
CA LEU A 108 -20.79 -14.71 4.85
C LEU A 108 -21.26 -13.28 4.57
N LEU A 109 -20.48 -12.32 5.05
CA LEU A 109 -20.64 -10.89 4.78
C LEU A 109 -19.77 -10.48 3.59
N THR A 110 -20.39 -10.13 2.48
CA THR A 110 -19.74 -9.49 1.33
C THR A 110 -19.81 -7.98 1.51
N ARG A 111 -18.65 -7.32 1.52
CA ARG A 111 -18.57 -5.86 1.70
C ARG A 111 -18.24 -5.17 0.39
N LEU A 112 -19.11 -4.27 -0.02
CA LEU A 112 -18.94 -3.40 -1.16
C LEU A 112 -18.82 -1.95 -0.66
N ARG A 113 -17.64 -1.61 -0.15
CA ARG A 113 -17.36 -0.33 0.55
C ARG A 113 -16.99 0.83 -0.38
N ASN A 114 -16.25 0.53 -1.45
CA ASN A 114 -15.57 1.54 -2.24
C ASN A 114 -16.22 1.98 -3.58
N PRO A 115 -17.52 1.73 -3.88
CA PRO A 115 -18.13 2.35 -5.05
C PRO A 115 -18.10 3.89 -4.98
N ARG A 116 -17.39 4.52 -5.92
CA ARG A 116 -17.40 5.98 -6.07
C ARG A 116 -18.20 6.40 -7.29
N LEU A 117 -19.09 7.36 -7.09
CA LEU A 117 -19.79 8.07 -8.16
C LEU A 117 -19.15 9.44 -8.36
N PHE A 118 -18.92 9.82 -9.61
CA PHE A 118 -18.41 11.13 -9.99
C PHE A 118 -19.54 12.06 -10.41
N LYS A 119 -19.54 13.25 -9.81
CA LYS A 119 -20.48 14.33 -10.18
C LYS A 119 -20.29 14.66 -11.67
N GLN A 120 -21.40 14.79 -12.39
CA GLN A 120 -21.40 15.24 -13.78
C GLN A 120 -21.42 16.77 -13.83
N ASN A 121 -20.94 17.36 -14.92
CA ASN A 121 -20.92 18.82 -15.13
C ASN A 121 -20.25 19.59 -13.97
N ARG A 122 -19.08 19.10 -13.52
CA ARG A 122 -18.31 19.68 -12.43
C ARG A 122 -17.84 21.09 -12.77
N THR A 123 -17.78 21.95 -11.76
CA THR A 123 -17.15 23.27 -11.89
C THR A 123 -15.65 23.11 -11.75
N THR A 124 -14.93 23.48 -12.81
CA THR A 124 -13.46 23.49 -12.86
C THR A 124 -12.92 24.87 -12.47
N GLU A 125 -11.88 24.87 -11.65
CA GLU A 125 -11.13 26.05 -11.25
C GLU A 125 -9.67 25.91 -11.68
N ASN A 126 -9.08 27.01 -12.17
CA ASN A 126 -7.63 27.09 -12.39
C ASN A 126 -6.94 27.35 -11.04
N VAL A 127 -5.92 26.56 -10.72
CA VAL A 127 -5.16 26.67 -9.46
C VAL A 127 -3.83 27.39 -9.70
N ALA A 128 -3.09 26.96 -10.72
CA ALA A 128 -1.80 27.55 -11.11
C ALA A 128 -1.47 27.20 -12.57
N ASP A 129 -0.77 28.11 -13.24
CA ASP A 129 -0.28 27.91 -14.60
C ASP A 129 1.24 27.81 -14.63
N PHE A 130 1.77 26.98 -15.53
CA PHE A 130 3.18 26.69 -15.68
C PHE A 130 3.57 26.66 -17.15
N GLU A 131 4.59 27.41 -17.55
CA GLU A 131 5.16 27.31 -18.92
C GLU A 131 5.75 25.91 -19.17
N THR A 132 6.39 25.36 -18.14
CA THR A 132 6.90 23.99 -18.15
C THR A 132 6.61 23.31 -16.82
N LEU A 133 6.36 22.00 -16.87
CA LEU A 133 6.15 21.18 -15.68
C LEU A 133 7.06 19.96 -15.78
N ARG A 134 7.85 19.72 -14.73
CA ARG A 134 8.76 18.57 -14.67
C ARG A 134 8.14 17.42 -13.90
N PHE A 135 7.56 17.71 -12.74
CA PHE A 135 6.84 16.72 -11.94
C PHE A 135 5.75 17.40 -11.11
N LEU A 136 4.78 16.59 -10.71
CA LEU A 136 3.79 16.89 -9.69
C LEU A 136 3.56 15.58 -8.94
N TYR A 137 3.89 15.57 -7.65
CA TYR A 137 3.71 14.42 -6.78
C TYR A 137 2.68 14.72 -5.70
N ALA A 138 1.72 13.83 -5.52
CA ALA A 138 0.74 13.94 -4.44
C ALA A 138 1.25 13.28 -3.15
N SER A 139 0.94 13.87 -2.00
CA SER A 139 1.21 13.23 -0.71
C SER A 139 0.23 12.07 -0.45
N PRO A 140 0.65 10.97 0.23
CA PRO A 140 -0.22 9.83 0.52
C PRO A 140 -1.42 10.13 1.40
N ASP A 141 -1.38 11.21 2.17
CA ASP A 141 -2.51 11.69 2.98
C ASP A 141 -3.51 12.56 2.18
N HIS A 142 -3.21 12.81 0.90
CA HIS A 142 -4.01 13.59 -0.04
C HIS A 142 -4.21 15.06 0.38
N ARG A 143 -3.25 15.63 1.12
CA ARG A 143 -3.34 17.01 1.64
C ARG A 143 -2.39 17.99 1.00
N SER A 144 -1.39 17.50 0.27
CA SER A 144 -0.32 18.32 -0.28
C SER A 144 0.14 17.84 -1.65
N LEU A 145 0.75 18.76 -2.41
CA LEU A 145 1.43 18.49 -3.68
C LEU A 145 2.87 19.03 -3.61
N LEU A 146 3.81 18.29 -4.19
CA LEU A 146 5.17 18.75 -4.48
C LEU A 146 5.31 18.94 -5.98
N ILE A 147 5.64 20.16 -6.41
CA ILE A 147 5.61 20.56 -7.81
C ILE A 147 6.95 21.20 -8.19
N ALA A 148 7.48 20.86 -9.37
CA ALA A 148 8.59 21.60 -9.94
C ALA A 148 8.37 21.86 -11.43
N SER A 149 8.64 23.09 -11.84
CA SER A 149 8.84 23.44 -13.24
C SER A 149 10.27 23.14 -13.65
N ASN A 150 10.47 22.74 -14.91
CA ASN A 150 11.80 22.61 -15.54
C ASN A 150 12.87 21.96 -14.62
N GLN A 151 14.15 22.19 -14.85
CA GLN A 151 15.23 21.64 -14.02
C GLN A 151 15.60 22.59 -12.87
N THR A 152 14.63 23.22 -12.20
CA THR A 152 14.93 24.19 -11.11
C THR A 152 15.18 23.51 -9.76
N THR A 153 15.92 24.18 -8.86
CA THR A 153 15.97 23.83 -7.43
C THR A 153 14.82 24.43 -6.62
N LYS A 154 14.09 25.40 -7.20
CA LYS A 154 12.97 26.09 -6.54
C LYS A 154 11.66 25.37 -6.80
N TRP A 155 11.27 24.49 -5.89
CA TRP A 155 10.04 23.71 -5.99
C TRP A 155 8.91 24.40 -5.23
N GLN A 156 7.68 24.04 -5.55
CA GLN A 156 6.48 24.50 -4.86
C GLN A 156 5.94 23.38 -3.98
N TYR A 157 5.78 23.67 -2.69
CA TYR A 157 5.05 22.85 -1.75
C TYR A 157 3.65 23.45 -1.56
N MET A 158 2.65 22.79 -2.12
CA MET A 158 1.26 23.23 -2.06
C MET A 158 0.51 22.43 -1.01
N THR A 159 -0.20 23.10 -0.11
CA THR A 159 -0.97 22.49 0.99
C THR A 159 -2.40 23.03 1.01
N SER A 160 -3.20 22.56 1.97
CA SER A 160 -4.60 22.99 2.15
C SER A 160 -5.47 22.69 0.92
N LEU A 161 -5.23 21.54 0.27
CA LEU A 161 -5.94 21.13 -0.96
C LEU A 161 -7.47 21.03 -0.78
N GLY A 162 -7.99 20.86 0.44
CA GLY A 162 -9.43 20.85 0.72
C GLY A 162 -10.08 22.22 0.96
N ALA A 163 -9.29 23.28 1.03
CA ALA A 163 -9.77 24.63 1.34
C ALA A 163 -10.21 25.40 0.07
N ASP A 164 -10.90 26.52 0.27
CA ASP A 164 -11.29 27.43 -0.83
C ASP A 164 -10.07 28.00 -1.56
N LYS A 165 -8.94 28.14 -0.86
CA LYS A 165 -7.67 28.57 -1.44
C LYS A 165 -6.58 27.64 -0.94
N VAL A 166 -5.74 27.19 -1.86
CA VAL A 166 -4.52 26.45 -1.55
C VAL A 166 -3.47 27.40 -0.96
N VAL A 167 -2.55 26.86 -0.16
CA VAL A 167 -1.38 27.58 0.32
C VAL A 167 -0.18 27.05 -0.46
N THR A 168 0.61 27.94 -1.08
CA THR A 168 1.78 27.54 -1.87
C THR A 168 3.02 28.20 -1.31
N GLU A 169 4.01 27.38 -0.94
CA GLU A 169 5.31 27.81 -0.46
C GLU A 169 6.38 27.42 -1.47
N THR A 170 7.35 28.30 -1.71
CA THR A 170 8.53 27.97 -2.52
C THR A 170 9.61 27.43 -1.61
N ILE A 171 10.10 26.23 -1.93
CA ILE A 171 11.23 25.59 -1.26
C ILE A 171 12.44 25.56 -2.21
N ASP A 172 13.64 25.78 -1.70
CA ASP A 172 14.86 25.74 -2.51
C ASP A 172 15.75 24.57 -2.08
N VAL A 173 15.78 23.50 -2.89
CA VAL A 173 16.56 22.28 -2.60
C VAL A 173 18.04 22.40 -2.96
N LYS A 174 18.51 23.61 -3.25
CA LYS A 174 19.91 23.91 -3.55
C LYS A 174 20.84 23.44 -2.44
N GLY A 175 21.94 22.81 -2.84
CA GLY A 175 23.00 22.37 -1.93
C GLY A 175 22.69 21.10 -1.13
N ILE A 176 21.46 20.58 -1.18
CA ILE A 176 21.13 19.30 -0.55
C ILE A 176 21.81 18.16 -1.32
N PHE A 177 21.63 18.16 -2.62
CA PHE A 177 22.26 17.21 -3.53
C PHE A 177 23.54 17.82 -4.12
N SER A 178 24.59 17.02 -4.30
CA SER A 178 25.85 17.56 -4.86
C SER A 178 25.63 18.13 -6.27
N ASN A 179 26.41 19.15 -6.64
CA ASN A 179 26.35 19.81 -7.94
C ASN A 179 24.97 20.40 -8.31
N THR A 180 24.13 20.67 -7.30
CA THR A 180 22.98 21.56 -7.48
C THR A 180 23.44 23.00 -7.28
N SER A 181 23.13 23.86 -8.25
CA SER A 181 23.39 25.30 -8.17
C SER A 181 22.06 26.05 -8.12
N ASP A 182 22.13 27.36 -7.86
CA ASP A 182 20.92 28.20 -7.81
C ASP A 182 20.08 28.02 -9.07
N GLY A 183 18.85 27.52 -8.91
CA GLY A 183 17.92 27.32 -10.02
C GLY A 183 18.28 26.19 -11.00
N ASN A 184 19.27 25.33 -10.71
CA ASN A 184 19.60 24.19 -11.56
C ASN A 184 19.74 22.86 -10.77
N PHE A 185 18.78 21.98 -11.01
CA PHE A 185 18.65 20.60 -10.53
C PHE A 185 18.76 19.64 -11.72
N SER A 186 19.97 19.22 -12.05
CA SER A 186 20.28 18.40 -13.22
C SER A 186 20.09 16.89 -13.02
N GLY A 187 19.79 16.43 -11.80
CA GLY A 187 19.66 15.00 -11.49
C GLY A 187 18.30 14.41 -11.84
N GLU A 188 18.26 13.15 -12.25
CA GLU A 188 17.06 12.35 -12.48
C GLU A 188 16.49 11.89 -11.12
N ILE A 189 15.20 12.10 -10.89
CA ILE A 189 14.52 11.59 -9.69
C ILE A 189 14.05 10.18 -10.00
N LEU A 190 14.65 9.20 -9.32
CA LEU A 190 14.33 7.78 -9.51
C LEU A 190 13.21 7.31 -8.58
N GLU A 191 13.19 7.81 -7.34
CA GLU A 191 12.20 7.42 -6.33
C GLU A 191 11.81 8.61 -5.46
N VAL A 192 10.53 8.64 -5.07
CA VAL A 192 9.93 9.65 -4.21
C VAL A 192 9.08 8.93 -3.16
N ASN A 193 9.49 9.02 -1.90
CA ASN A 193 8.79 8.40 -0.79
C ASN A 193 8.46 9.47 0.25
N TRP A 194 7.19 9.79 0.40
CA TRP A 194 6.72 10.69 1.44
C TRP A 194 6.74 9.99 2.79
N ASN A 195 7.01 10.74 3.85
CA ASN A 195 6.72 10.25 5.20
C ASN A 195 5.21 10.32 5.49
N GLU A 196 4.77 9.66 6.56
CA GLU A 196 3.35 9.58 6.91
C GLU A 196 2.68 10.95 7.13
N THR A 197 3.43 11.95 7.60
CA THR A 197 2.87 13.30 7.84
C THR A 197 2.83 14.18 6.59
N GLY A 198 3.42 13.75 5.47
CA GLY A 198 3.53 14.55 4.25
C GLY A 198 4.47 15.76 4.35
N GLU A 199 5.27 15.87 5.43
CA GLU A 199 6.15 17.03 5.67
C GLU A 199 7.59 16.80 5.19
N LYS A 200 7.98 15.54 4.98
CA LYS A 200 9.30 15.15 4.49
C LYS A 200 9.19 14.17 3.33
N VAL A 201 10.18 14.23 2.45
CA VAL A 201 10.29 13.34 1.29
C VAL A 201 11.69 12.74 1.23
N LEU A 202 11.75 11.41 1.22
CA LEU A 202 12.96 10.67 0.86
C LEU A 202 13.01 10.54 -0.67
N LEU A 203 14.09 11.06 -1.25
CA LEU A 203 14.35 11.04 -2.69
C LEU A 203 15.58 10.21 -3.00
N LYS A 204 15.49 9.42 -4.07
CA LYS A 204 16.64 8.81 -4.73
C LYS A 204 16.91 9.56 -6.03
N VAL A 205 18.09 10.15 -6.13
CA VAL A 205 18.46 11.01 -7.26
C VAL A 205 19.69 10.44 -7.96
N LYS A 206 19.58 10.20 -9.28
CA LYS A 206 20.68 9.77 -10.14
C LYS A 206 21.28 10.95 -10.89
N ARG A 207 22.61 11.02 -10.90
CA ARG A 207 23.40 12.02 -11.63
C ARG A 207 24.59 11.34 -12.30
N GLY A 208 24.50 11.15 -13.62
CA GLY A 208 25.46 10.29 -14.33
C GLY A 208 25.45 8.90 -13.70
N GLU A 209 26.61 8.44 -13.23
CA GLU A 209 26.78 7.16 -12.54
C GLU A 209 26.58 7.24 -11.01
N GLN A 210 26.42 8.44 -10.44
CA GLN A 210 26.24 8.61 -9.00
C GLN A 210 24.77 8.56 -8.62
N VAL A 211 24.44 7.83 -7.56
CA VAL A 211 23.12 7.83 -6.93
C VAL A 211 23.25 8.36 -5.51
N GLU A 212 22.41 9.33 -5.17
CA GLU A 212 22.32 9.89 -3.83
C GLU A 212 20.91 9.75 -3.26
N TRP A 213 20.85 9.57 -1.94
CA TRP A 213 19.62 9.59 -1.17
C TRP A 213 19.55 10.86 -0.33
N GLY A 214 18.44 11.59 -0.42
CA GLY A 214 18.23 12.83 0.32
C GLY A 214 16.85 12.87 0.97
N VAL A 215 16.79 13.35 2.20
CA VAL A 215 15.57 13.60 2.96
C VAL A 215 15.32 15.10 2.94
N ILE A 216 14.28 15.52 2.25
CA ILE A 216 13.90 16.93 2.11
C ILE A 216 12.84 17.24 3.16
N ASN A 217 13.09 18.21 4.03
CA ASN A 217 12.08 18.74 4.94
C ASN A 217 11.37 19.91 4.25
N LEU A 218 10.12 19.69 3.85
CA LEU A 218 9.35 20.62 3.03
C LEU A 218 8.95 21.88 3.80
N LYS A 219 8.84 21.80 5.13
CA LYS A 219 8.54 22.96 6.00
C LYS A 219 9.79 23.71 6.46
N LYS A 220 10.92 23.01 6.57
CA LYS A 220 12.20 23.56 7.03
C LYS A 220 13.35 23.02 6.21
N VAL A 221 13.49 23.57 5.00
CA VAL A 221 14.42 23.06 3.98
C VAL A 221 15.88 23.02 4.47
N ASN A 222 16.27 23.94 5.35
CA ASN A 222 17.59 23.97 5.97
C ASN A 222 17.88 22.79 6.92
N GLU A 223 16.86 22.05 7.36
CA GLU A 223 16.99 20.81 8.15
C GLU A 223 17.04 19.56 7.25
N SER A 224 17.07 19.71 5.92
CA SER A 224 17.18 18.59 4.98
C SER A 224 18.55 17.93 5.05
N VAL A 225 18.60 16.62 4.78
CA VAL A 225 19.80 15.81 4.93
C VAL A 225 20.05 14.98 3.68
N ASN A 226 21.27 15.07 3.13
CA ASN A 226 21.75 14.10 2.16
C ASN A 226 22.30 12.87 2.91
N LEU A 227 21.55 11.78 2.91
CA LEU A 227 21.89 10.56 3.65
C LEU A 227 23.19 9.95 3.12
N SER A 228 23.40 9.94 1.81
CA SER A 228 24.62 9.43 1.19
C SER A 228 25.89 10.14 1.68
N GLN A 229 25.80 11.43 1.98
CA GLN A 229 26.91 12.21 2.55
C GLN A 229 26.95 12.16 4.08
N ALA A 230 25.79 12.03 4.73
CA ALA A 230 25.69 12.03 6.19
C ALA A 230 26.32 10.78 6.81
N ILE A 231 26.12 9.61 6.21
CA ILE A 231 26.66 8.33 6.73
C ILE A 231 28.19 8.32 6.80
N LEU A 232 28.87 8.97 5.85
CA LEU A 232 30.34 9.10 5.85
C LEU A 232 30.83 9.76 7.16
N LYS A 233 30.10 10.78 7.62
CA LYS A 233 30.40 11.52 8.85
C LYS A 233 30.01 10.74 10.12
N TYR A 234 29.03 9.85 10.03
CA TYR A 234 28.57 9.05 11.17
C TYR A 234 29.54 7.91 11.46
N THR A 235 30.08 7.27 10.42
CA THR A 235 31.13 6.24 10.53
C THR A 235 32.38 6.77 11.24
N ASP A 236 32.87 7.96 10.86
CA ASP A 236 34.05 8.59 11.46
C ASP A 236 33.89 8.89 12.96
N LYS A 237 32.68 9.19 13.41
CA LYS A 237 32.40 9.43 14.85
C LYS A 237 32.40 8.14 15.66
N ASN A 238 31.88 7.05 15.08
CA ASN A 238 31.91 5.75 15.73
C ASN A 238 33.36 5.28 15.93
N LEU A 239 34.22 5.43 14.91
CA LEU A 239 35.65 5.14 14.99
C LEU A 239 36.36 5.97 16.08
N LYS A 240 36.09 7.29 16.13
CA LYS A 240 36.65 8.16 17.18
C LYS A 240 36.19 7.82 18.59
N LYS A 241 34.97 7.30 18.78
CA LYS A 241 34.51 6.80 20.09
C LYS A 241 35.25 5.52 20.48
N THR A 242 35.49 4.60 19.54
CA THR A 242 36.19 3.33 19.83
C THR A 242 37.67 3.55 20.18
N ASP A 243 38.31 4.58 19.61
CA ASP A 243 39.70 4.93 19.92
C ASP A 243 39.88 5.64 21.27
N VAL A 244 38.84 6.33 21.76
CA VAL A 244 38.88 6.95 23.10
C VAL A 244 38.80 5.89 24.20
N ASP A 245 38.11 4.77 23.95
CA ASP A 245 38.05 3.62 24.87
C ASP A 245 39.31 2.71 24.81
N LYS A 246 40.26 3.00 23.90
CA LYS A 246 41.52 2.25 23.73
C LYS A 246 42.79 3.08 23.92
N LYS A 247 42.76 4.18 24.67
CA LYS A 247 43.99 4.86 25.08
C LYS A 247 44.66 4.19 26.28
N ASN A 248 45.44 3.15 25.98
CA ASN A 248 46.78 2.92 26.53
C ASN A 248 47.53 2.02 25.54
N GLU A 249 48.22 2.61 24.57
CA GLU A 249 49.64 2.38 24.30
C GLU A 249 50.12 3.17 23.06
N THR A 250 51.12 3.99 23.34
CA THR A 250 52.22 4.58 22.55
C THR A 250 52.08 4.84 21.04
N GLU A 251 52.30 6.10 20.73
CA GLU A 251 52.50 6.75 19.43
C GLU A 251 53.35 5.98 18.42
N LYS A 252 52.80 5.80 17.21
CA LYS A 252 53.56 5.90 15.96
C LYS A 252 52.74 6.72 14.94
N LYS A 253 53.35 7.83 14.52
CA LYS A 253 52.95 8.60 13.33
C LYS A 253 53.28 7.76 12.10
N ASP A 254 52.25 7.18 11.49
CA ASP A 254 52.30 6.77 10.10
C ASP A 254 51.20 7.50 9.32
N THR A 255 51.60 8.00 8.16
CA THR A 255 50.84 8.79 7.21
C THR A 255 49.64 7.98 6.73
N VAL A 256 48.46 8.20 7.33
CA VAL A 256 47.20 7.64 6.80
C VAL A 256 46.84 8.47 5.58
N GLU A 257 47.15 7.96 4.39
CA GLU A 257 46.36 8.29 3.21
C GLU A 257 44.90 8.03 3.59
N GLN A 258 44.11 9.11 3.71
CA GLN A 258 42.66 9.01 3.85
C GLN A 258 42.14 8.38 2.56
N ILE A 259 42.03 7.05 2.55
CA ILE A 259 41.15 6.37 1.61
C ILE A 259 39.77 6.96 1.91
N GLU A 260 39.27 7.84 1.04
CA GLU A 260 37.87 8.27 1.09
C GLU A 260 37.01 7.01 0.96
N THR A 261 36.62 6.43 2.10
CA THR A 261 35.73 5.28 2.17
C THR A 261 34.38 5.72 1.63
N LYS A 262 34.14 5.43 0.35
CA LYS A 262 32.87 5.71 -0.31
C LYS A 262 31.90 4.58 0.01
N HIS A 263 30.95 4.85 0.89
CA HIS A 263 29.82 3.95 1.17
C HIS A 263 28.73 4.11 0.11
N VAL A 264 28.11 3.00 -0.30
CA VAL A 264 27.00 2.95 -1.26
C VAL A 264 25.70 2.61 -0.56
N LEU A 265 24.69 3.47 -0.74
CA LEU A 265 23.31 3.23 -0.32
C LEU A 265 22.48 2.67 -1.48
N SER A 266 22.12 1.39 -1.43
CA SER A 266 21.39 0.72 -2.53
C SER A 266 19.88 0.66 -2.32
N ASN A 267 19.42 0.56 -1.08
CA ASN A 267 18.01 0.48 -0.69
C ASN A 267 17.82 1.27 0.62
N VAL A 268 16.85 2.18 0.68
CA VAL A 268 16.55 2.97 1.89
C VAL A 268 15.03 3.02 2.09
N ILE A 269 14.57 2.75 3.30
CA ILE A 269 13.16 2.82 3.69
C ILE A 269 13.03 3.68 4.94
N ILE A 270 12.01 4.54 4.99
CA ILE A 270 11.64 5.32 6.17
C ILE A 270 11.13 4.35 7.25
N GLU A 271 11.72 4.37 8.44
CA GLU A 271 11.35 3.46 9.54
C GLU A 271 10.30 4.09 10.48
N ASP A 272 10.34 5.40 10.69
CA ASP A 272 9.44 6.12 11.59
C ASP A 272 8.56 7.14 10.86
N ALA A 273 7.38 7.42 11.42
CA ALA A 273 6.41 8.38 10.86
C ALA A 273 7.01 9.78 10.61
N SER A 274 8.01 10.18 11.40
CA SER A 274 8.67 11.49 11.30
C SER A 274 9.86 11.52 10.33
N ALA A 275 10.23 10.39 9.70
CA ALA A 275 11.40 10.24 8.86
C ALA A 275 12.67 10.82 9.49
N ASN A 276 12.96 10.38 10.72
CA ASN A 276 14.23 10.59 11.42
C ASN A 276 15.10 9.32 11.42
N LYS A 277 14.47 8.15 11.30
CA LYS A 277 15.13 6.86 11.24
C LYS A 277 14.87 6.18 9.89
N PHE A 278 15.91 5.53 9.40
CA PHE A 278 15.87 4.85 8.10
C PHE A 278 16.56 3.52 8.24
N LEU A 279 15.92 2.48 7.72
CA LEU A 279 16.59 1.22 7.48
C LEU A 279 17.21 1.28 6.08
N ALA A 280 18.47 0.88 5.96
CA ALA A 280 19.20 1.00 4.70
C ALA A 280 20.16 -0.16 4.45
N LEU A 281 20.47 -0.39 3.18
CA LEU A 281 21.61 -1.21 2.76
C LEU A 281 22.82 -0.30 2.51
N VAL A 282 23.81 -0.40 3.40
CA VAL A 282 25.12 0.27 3.28
C VAL A 282 26.15 -0.79 2.87
N ASP A 283 26.63 -0.72 1.63
CA ASP A 283 27.56 -1.71 1.05
C ASP A 283 27.07 -3.17 1.19
N GLY A 284 25.75 -3.37 1.09
CA GLY A 284 25.11 -4.68 1.26
C GLY A 284 24.91 -5.12 2.72
N ASN A 285 25.13 -4.25 3.70
CA ASN A 285 24.79 -4.50 5.10
C ASN A 285 23.50 -3.77 5.48
N LEU A 286 22.59 -4.47 6.14
CA LEU A 286 21.36 -3.90 6.67
C LEU A 286 21.65 -3.13 7.97
N GLN A 287 21.45 -1.82 7.96
CA GLN A 287 21.81 -0.91 9.05
C GLN A 287 20.74 0.16 9.25
N GLU A 288 20.57 0.62 10.49
CA GLU A 288 19.74 1.79 10.84
C GLU A 288 20.58 3.08 10.74
N ILE A 289 20.01 4.09 10.10
CA ILE A 289 20.52 5.46 10.04
C ILE A 289 19.60 6.34 10.89
N ASP A 290 20.14 6.94 11.95
CA ASP A 290 19.43 7.92 12.79
C ASP A 290 20.01 9.33 12.52
N ILE A 291 19.21 10.19 11.88
CA ILE A 291 19.64 11.54 11.52
C ILE A 291 19.70 12.47 12.74
N THR A 292 18.86 12.22 13.76
CA THR A 292 18.78 13.02 14.99
C THR A 292 19.93 12.64 15.91
N GLY A 293 20.12 11.34 16.13
CA GLY A 293 21.25 10.76 16.85
C GLY A 293 22.59 10.94 16.14
N ARG A 294 22.56 11.23 14.82
CA ARG A 294 23.73 11.33 13.94
C ARG A 294 24.59 10.07 14.00
N SER A 295 23.94 8.93 13.91
CA SER A 295 24.56 7.62 14.06
C SER A 295 24.16 6.66 12.94
N LEU A 296 25.07 5.72 12.69
CA LEU A 296 24.85 4.53 11.88
C LEU A 296 25.03 3.33 12.81
N SER A 297 24.06 2.41 12.83
CA SER A 297 24.12 1.21 13.66
C SER A 297 25.23 0.25 13.21
N GLU A 298 25.51 -0.78 13.99
CA GLU A 298 26.18 -1.97 13.46
C GLU A 298 25.26 -2.69 12.45
N ALA A 299 25.83 -3.57 11.62
CA ALA A 299 25.07 -4.37 10.66
C ALA A 299 24.17 -5.38 11.39
N TYR A 300 22.86 -5.26 11.21
CA TYR A 300 21.89 -6.26 11.65
C TYR A 300 22.02 -7.55 10.84
N LEU A 301 22.14 -7.41 9.52
CA LEU A 301 22.38 -8.49 8.58
C LEU A 301 23.44 -8.05 7.58
N LYS A 302 24.19 -9.03 7.06
CA LYS A 302 25.25 -8.82 6.08
C LYS A 302 24.88 -9.49 4.76
N ASN A 303 25.51 -9.05 3.68
CA ASN A 303 25.36 -9.64 2.35
C ASN A 303 23.91 -9.63 1.82
N ILE A 304 23.18 -8.54 2.08
CA ILE A 304 21.80 -8.33 1.64
C ILE A 304 21.77 -7.58 0.32
N ALA A 305 20.96 -8.08 -0.63
CA ALA A 305 20.75 -7.51 -1.95
C ALA A 305 19.58 -6.51 -1.96
N GLN A 306 18.48 -6.86 -1.29
CA GLN A 306 17.27 -6.03 -1.17
C GLN A 306 16.48 -6.43 0.08
N PHE A 307 15.62 -5.52 0.54
CA PHE A 307 14.70 -5.81 1.64
C PHE A 307 13.39 -5.00 1.50
N LYS A 308 12.36 -5.45 2.21
CA LYS A 308 11.13 -4.68 2.48
C LYS A 308 10.85 -4.69 3.98
N LEU A 309 10.11 -3.68 4.43
CA LEU A 309 9.81 -3.44 5.84
C LEU A 309 8.29 -3.34 6.04
N SER A 310 7.78 -3.97 7.09
CA SER A 310 6.45 -3.75 7.66
C SER A 310 6.59 -3.70 9.17
N GLY A 311 6.32 -2.55 9.80
CA GLY A 311 6.58 -2.38 11.22
C GLY A 311 8.05 -2.61 11.57
N SER A 312 8.32 -3.62 12.39
CA SER A 312 9.68 -4.03 12.81
C SER A 312 10.21 -5.24 12.05
N GLU A 313 9.47 -5.71 11.05
CA GLU A 313 9.70 -6.96 10.37
C GLU A 313 10.22 -6.72 8.96
N VAL A 314 11.31 -7.42 8.64
CA VAL A 314 12.09 -7.25 7.42
C VAL A 314 12.08 -8.56 6.67
N ILE A 315 11.48 -8.57 5.47
CA ILE A 315 11.76 -9.63 4.49
C ILE A 315 12.98 -9.21 3.67
N TYR A 316 13.95 -10.10 3.52
CA TYR A 316 15.21 -9.80 2.85
C TYR A 316 15.61 -10.89 1.86
N LEU A 317 16.48 -10.50 0.93
CA LEU A 317 17.11 -11.39 -0.03
C LEU A 317 18.62 -11.17 -0.01
N THR A 318 19.39 -12.24 0.09
CA THR A 318 20.85 -12.16 0.05
C THR A 318 21.41 -11.94 -1.36
N ASN A 319 22.63 -11.40 -1.46
CA ASN A 319 23.38 -11.49 -2.71
C ASN A 319 23.76 -12.96 -2.98
N VAL A 320 24.19 -13.24 -4.21
CA VAL A 320 24.63 -14.58 -4.59
C VAL A 320 25.83 -15.01 -3.75
N GLU A 321 25.67 -16.08 -2.99
CA GLU A 321 26.72 -16.73 -2.21
C GLU A 321 26.71 -18.23 -2.51
N LYS A 322 27.86 -18.79 -2.91
CA LYS A 322 28.00 -20.22 -3.27
C LYS A 322 26.90 -20.70 -4.23
N ASP A 323 26.64 -19.91 -5.29
CA ASP A 323 25.61 -20.17 -6.31
C ASP A 323 24.16 -20.22 -5.79
N LYS A 324 23.89 -19.65 -4.61
CA LYS A 324 22.56 -19.60 -4.01
C LYS A 324 22.22 -18.18 -3.55
N ARG A 325 20.93 -17.91 -3.44
CA ARG A 325 20.40 -16.75 -2.72
C ARG A 325 19.40 -17.24 -1.69
N GLN A 326 19.26 -16.52 -0.60
CA GLN A 326 18.34 -16.87 0.49
C GLN A 326 17.33 -15.75 0.64
N ILE A 327 16.06 -16.15 0.74
CA ILE A 327 14.97 -15.30 1.18
C ILE A 327 14.73 -15.61 2.64
N GLY A 328 14.75 -14.58 3.47
CA GLY A 328 14.54 -14.73 4.90
C GLY A 328 13.71 -13.61 5.48
N ILE A 329 13.35 -13.78 6.74
CA ILE A 329 12.68 -12.77 7.55
C ILE A 329 13.51 -12.47 8.80
N TYR A 330 13.51 -11.21 9.20
CA TYR A 330 14.24 -10.71 10.35
C TYR A 330 13.39 -9.69 11.09
N LYS A 331 13.34 -9.82 12.41
CA LYS A 331 12.75 -8.79 13.27
C LYS A 331 13.86 -7.90 13.81
N LEU A 332 13.68 -6.58 13.73
CA LEU A 332 14.66 -5.63 14.25
C LEU A 332 14.96 -5.91 15.74
N GLY A 333 16.24 -6.09 16.05
CA GLY A 333 16.72 -6.43 17.40
C GLY A 333 16.94 -7.93 17.64
N ASP A 334 16.51 -8.81 16.73
CA ASP A 334 16.82 -10.23 16.80
C ASP A 334 18.32 -10.50 16.57
N LYS A 335 18.79 -11.65 17.05
CA LYS A 335 20.20 -12.08 16.91
C LYS A 335 20.58 -12.52 15.49
N GLY A 336 19.60 -12.79 14.64
CA GLY A 336 19.80 -13.22 13.26
C GLY A 336 18.48 -13.42 12.53
N GLY A 337 18.55 -13.55 11.21
CA GLY A 337 17.38 -13.85 10.37
C GLY A 337 16.99 -15.33 10.37
N ILE A 338 15.78 -15.59 9.90
CA ILE A 338 15.21 -16.93 9.70
C ILE A 338 15.10 -17.16 8.21
N GLU A 339 15.63 -18.29 7.72
CA GLU A 339 15.48 -18.68 6.33
C GLU A 339 14.06 -19.13 6.04
N LEU A 340 13.43 -18.55 5.01
CA LEU A 340 12.12 -18.96 4.50
C LEU A 340 12.26 -19.82 3.25
N GLU A 341 13.14 -19.42 2.33
CA GLU A 341 13.34 -20.11 1.05
C GLU A 341 14.79 -19.97 0.57
N THR A 342 15.31 -21.04 -0.04
CA THR A 342 16.57 -21.02 -0.80
C THR A 342 16.30 -20.99 -2.30
N VAL A 343 16.77 -19.95 -2.98
CA VAL A 343 16.77 -19.88 -4.44
C VAL A 343 18.03 -20.55 -4.99
N VAL A 344 17.83 -21.69 -5.65
CA VAL A 344 18.90 -22.59 -6.12
C VAL A 344 19.60 -22.09 -7.38
N ARG A 345 20.76 -22.69 -7.68
CA ARG A 345 21.68 -22.33 -8.77
C ARG A 345 21.03 -22.09 -10.13
N SER A 346 20.02 -22.86 -10.51
CA SER A 346 19.32 -22.71 -11.79
C SER A 346 18.55 -21.40 -11.93
N LYS A 347 18.28 -20.71 -10.81
CA LYS A 347 17.57 -19.43 -10.74
C LYS A 347 18.38 -18.34 -10.00
N ARG A 348 19.71 -18.49 -9.90
CA ARG A 348 20.54 -17.51 -9.17
C ARG A 348 20.48 -16.10 -9.78
N ASP A 349 20.32 -16.03 -11.11
CA ASP A 349 20.24 -14.80 -11.90
C ASP A 349 18.79 -14.35 -12.14
N ALA A 350 17.81 -15.01 -11.48
CA ALA A 350 16.40 -14.66 -11.58
C ALA A 350 16.12 -13.26 -11.02
N THR A 351 15.16 -12.59 -11.61
CA THR A 351 14.61 -11.35 -11.05
C THR A 351 13.75 -11.72 -9.86
N ILE A 352 14.04 -11.14 -8.69
CA ILE A 352 13.31 -11.44 -7.46
C ILE A 352 12.72 -10.17 -6.89
N TYR A 353 11.45 -10.23 -6.51
CA TYR A 353 10.78 -9.19 -5.74
C TYR A 353 10.26 -9.75 -4.43
N LEU A 354 10.25 -8.90 -3.41
CA LEU A 354 9.76 -9.22 -2.07
C LEU A 354 8.57 -8.32 -1.72
N GLY A 355 7.62 -8.86 -0.96
CA GLY A 355 6.53 -8.12 -0.33
C GLY A 355 6.32 -8.59 1.11
N ILE A 356 5.91 -7.64 1.95
CA ILE A 356 5.52 -7.87 3.33
C ILE A 356 4.38 -6.90 3.66
N SER A 357 3.32 -7.41 4.29
CA SER A 357 2.17 -6.59 4.66
C SER A 357 1.42 -7.15 5.86
N ASP A 358 0.90 -6.23 6.66
CA ASP A 358 0.03 -6.51 7.80
C ASP A 358 -1.35 -5.98 7.45
N PHE A 359 -2.32 -6.87 7.29
CA PHE A 359 -3.65 -6.52 6.83
C PHE A 359 -4.71 -7.35 7.57
N ASP A 360 -5.76 -6.69 8.07
CA ASP A 360 -6.85 -7.30 8.85
C ASP A 360 -6.38 -8.26 9.95
N ASN A 361 -5.36 -7.84 10.72
CA ASN A 361 -4.70 -8.62 11.78
C ASN A 361 -4.00 -9.91 11.32
N LYS A 362 -3.81 -10.12 10.02
CA LYS A 362 -3.04 -11.23 9.45
C LYS A 362 -1.72 -10.73 8.91
N LYS A 363 -0.73 -11.62 8.88
CA LYS A 363 0.61 -11.35 8.36
C LYS A 363 0.77 -11.98 6.99
N TYR A 364 1.27 -11.21 6.03
CA TYR A 364 1.44 -11.66 4.66
C TYR A 364 2.86 -11.40 4.16
N LEU A 365 3.42 -12.40 3.49
CA LEU A 365 4.66 -12.27 2.74
C LEU A 365 4.40 -12.63 1.29
N SER A 366 5.18 -12.06 0.40
CA SER A 366 5.16 -12.48 -0.98
C SER A 366 6.54 -12.44 -1.62
N VAL A 367 6.71 -13.34 -2.58
CA VAL A 367 7.93 -13.49 -3.37
C VAL A 367 7.52 -13.62 -4.82
N VAL A 368 8.16 -12.86 -5.71
CA VAL A 368 8.11 -13.12 -7.15
C VAL A 368 9.48 -13.59 -7.58
N VAL A 369 9.57 -14.75 -8.24
CA VAL A 369 10.80 -15.25 -8.88
C VAL A 369 10.55 -15.37 -10.37
N ASP A 370 11.16 -14.47 -11.14
CA ASP A 370 10.86 -14.19 -12.55
C ASP A 370 9.37 -13.88 -12.76
N ASP A 371 8.56 -14.86 -13.14
CA ASP A 371 7.12 -14.74 -13.38
C ASP A 371 6.26 -15.57 -12.41
N LEU A 372 6.89 -16.28 -11.46
CA LEU A 372 6.19 -17.07 -10.45
C LEU A 372 5.96 -16.22 -9.20
N PHE A 373 4.71 -15.93 -8.90
CA PHE A 373 4.28 -15.11 -7.77
C PHE A 373 3.69 -15.98 -6.66
N THR A 374 4.35 -15.98 -5.50
CA THR A 374 3.99 -16.80 -4.35
C THR A 374 3.62 -15.93 -3.17
N ILE A 375 2.57 -16.34 -2.44
CA ILE A 375 2.02 -15.61 -1.29
C ILE A 375 1.94 -16.55 -0.09
N TYR A 376 2.42 -16.04 1.03
CA TYR A 376 2.40 -16.73 2.30
C TYR A 376 1.59 -15.95 3.32
N ARG A 377 0.98 -16.67 4.25
CA ARG A 377 0.22 -16.12 5.37
C ARG A 377 0.70 -16.72 6.69
N ALA A 378 0.73 -15.91 7.73
CA ALA A 378 0.94 -16.36 9.09
C ALA A 378 0.01 -15.62 10.05
N ASP A 379 -0.26 -16.21 11.20
CA ASP A 379 -0.95 -15.51 12.29
C ASP A 379 -0.02 -14.44 12.90
N GLU A 380 1.26 -14.76 13.04
CA GLU A 380 2.33 -13.86 13.46
C GLU A 380 3.61 -14.16 12.66
N TYR A 381 4.47 -13.16 12.49
CA TYR A 381 5.78 -13.42 11.87
C TYR A 381 6.69 -14.23 12.81
N PRO A 382 7.49 -15.17 12.29
CA PRO A 382 8.42 -15.94 13.10
C PRO A 382 9.55 -15.06 13.64
N THR A 383 10.09 -15.41 14.80
CA THR A 383 11.17 -14.68 15.50
C THR A 383 12.35 -15.56 15.78
N TYR A 384 13.54 -14.98 15.93
CA TYR A 384 14.77 -15.76 16.05
C TYR A 384 14.71 -16.76 17.22
N GLY A 385 14.90 -18.04 16.91
CA GLY A 385 14.83 -19.13 17.88
C GLY A 385 13.42 -19.67 18.14
N ASN A 386 12.39 -19.13 17.48
CA ASN A 386 11.03 -19.65 17.50
C ASN A 386 10.48 -19.81 16.07
N ASN A 387 10.35 -21.06 15.64
CA ASN A 387 9.86 -21.42 14.30
C ASN A 387 8.40 -21.92 14.32
N ASP A 388 7.67 -21.74 15.41
CA ASP A 388 6.29 -22.25 15.54
C ASP A 388 5.31 -21.55 14.57
N ASN A 389 5.66 -20.35 14.10
CA ASN A 389 4.84 -19.50 13.23
C ASN A 389 5.43 -19.35 11.81
N LEU A 390 5.95 -20.44 11.23
CA LEU A 390 6.41 -20.38 9.84
C LEU A 390 5.24 -20.06 8.88
N PRO A 391 5.39 -19.07 7.99
CA PRO A 391 4.34 -18.71 7.04
C PRO A 391 3.93 -19.88 6.13
N GLU A 392 2.62 -20.10 6.00
CA GLU A 392 2.04 -21.10 5.11
C GLU A 392 1.85 -20.50 3.71
N LYS A 393 2.21 -21.25 2.67
CA LYS A 393 1.92 -20.86 1.28
C LYS A 393 0.43 -20.97 1.01
N ILE A 394 -0.24 -19.83 0.81
CA ILE A 394 -1.68 -19.78 0.53
C ILE A 394 -1.99 -19.65 -0.96
N ASN A 395 -1.06 -19.11 -1.76
CA ASN A 395 -1.23 -19.00 -3.20
C ASN A 395 0.12 -19.04 -3.95
N GLU A 396 0.09 -19.53 -5.19
CA GLU A 396 1.20 -19.56 -6.13
C GLU A 396 0.65 -19.47 -7.56
N GLU A 397 0.95 -18.37 -8.24
CA GLU A 397 0.40 -18.05 -9.56
C GLU A 397 1.49 -17.69 -10.55
N LYS A 398 1.28 -18.06 -11.82
CA LYS A 398 2.18 -17.66 -12.90
C LYS A 398 1.65 -16.39 -13.56
N LEU A 399 2.38 -15.29 -13.41
CA LEU A 399 1.99 -13.96 -13.92
C LEU A 399 1.96 -13.91 -15.46
N GLY A 400 2.78 -14.75 -16.11
CA GLY A 400 2.99 -14.75 -17.55
C GLY A 400 3.90 -13.61 -18.04
N PHE A 401 4.52 -12.87 -17.11
CA PHE A 401 5.51 -11.82 -17.36
C PHE A 401 6.44 -11.69 -16.17
N THR A 402 7.66 -11.21 -16.38
CA THR A 402 8.54 -10.76 -15.30
C THR A 402 8.19 -9.31 -14.97
N PRO A 403 7.75 -9.00 -13.73
CA PRO A 403 7.38 -7.63 -13.38
C PRO A 403 8.56 -6.68 -13.53
N LYS A 404 8.30 -5.43 -13.92
CA LYS A 404 9.29 -4.34 -13.80
C LYS A 404 9.29 -3.75 -12.39
N ARG A 405 8.13 -3.78 -11.74
CA ARG A 405 7.91 -3.28 -10.38
C ARG A 405 7.04 -4.26 -9.62
N PHE A 406 7.30 -4.33 -8.32
CA PHE A 406 6.47 -5.05 -7.37
C PHE A 406 6.28 -4.19 -6.13
N ILE A 407 5.03 -3.90 -5.80
CA ILE A 407 4.65 -2.82 -4.90
C ILE A 407 3.56 -3.32 -3.95
N LYS A 408 3.58 -2.79 -2.73
CA LYS A 408 2.48 -2.92 -1.77
C LYS A 408 1.64 -1.65 -1.83
N SER A 409 0.32 -1.75 -1.82
CA SER A 409 -0.55 -0.56 -1.71
C SER A 409 -0.31 0.20 -0.39
N SER A 410 -0.67 1.48 -0.39
CA SER A 410 -0.60 2.38 0.77
C SER A 410 -1.38 1.86 1.98
N ASN A 411 -2.57 1.28 1.75
CA ASN A 411 -3.39 0.66 2.80
C ASN A 411 -2.92 -0.76 3.19
N GLY A 412 -1.91 -1.31 2.52
CA GLY A 412 -1.38 -2.65 2.78
C GLY A 412 -2.24 -3.80 2.26
N GLU A 413 -3.38 -3.56 1.62
CA GLU A 413 -4.31 -4.61 1.16
C GLU A 413 -3.85 -5.35 -0.10
N PHE A 414 -3.01 -4.71 -0.91
CA PHE A 414 -2.67 -5.20 -2.24
C PHE A 414 -1.18 -5.45 -2.40
N PHE A 415 -0.85 -6.59 -2.99
CA PHE A 415 0.42 -6.79 -3.68
C PHE A 415 0.21 -6.63 -5.19
N ILE A 416 1.06 -5.82 -5.83
CA ILE A 416 0.86 -5.37 -7.21
C ILE A 416 2.15 -5.66 -7.99
N ALA A 417 2.03 -6.47 -9.04
CA ALA A 417 3.09 -6.76 -10.00
C ALA A 417 2.80 -6.01 -11.31
N GLU A 418 3.67 -5.08 -11.71
CA GLU A 418 3.43 -4.18 -12.83
C GLU A 418 4.42 -4.39 -13.99
N THR A 419 3.90 -4.21 -15.21
CA THR A 419 4.65 -4.07 -16.47
C THR A 419 4.22 -2.78 -17.17
N ASP A 420 4.68 -2.55 -18.40
CA ASP A 420 4.34 -1.34 -19.15
C ASP A 420 2.85 -1.22 -19.52
N ASN A 421 2.10 -2.32 -19.60
CA ASN A 421 0.72 -2.30 -20.11
C ASN A 421 -0.22 -3.24 -19.34
N LYS A 422 0.26 -3.84 -18.27
CA LYS A 422 -0.47 -4.82 -17.48
C LYS A 422 -0.01 -4.75 -16.04
N LEU A 423 -0.96 -4.80 -15.12
CA LEU A 423 -0.72 -5.07 -13.71
C LEU A 423 -1.51 -6.30 -13.27
N THR A 424 -0.92 -7.02 -12.34
CA THR A 424 -1.59 -8.10 -11.60
C THR A 424 -1.63 -7.70 -10.13
N LEU A 425 -2.83 -7.67 -9.56
CA LEU A 425 -3.09 -7.27 -8.19
C LEU A 425 -3.63 -8.48 -7.41
N TYR A 426 -3.04 -8.75 -6.25
CA TYR A 426 -3.58 -9.71 -5.31
C TYR A 426 -4.22 -8.99 -4.14
N ASN A 427 -5.51 -9.24 -3.92
CA ASN A 427 -6.28 -8.70 -2.81
C ASN A 427 -6.11 -9.61 -1.58
N LEU A 428 -5.55 -9.08 -0.47
CA LEU A 428 -5.30 -9.83 0.76
C LEU A 428 -6.55 -10.04 1.64
N ASP A 429 -7.63 -9.28 1.42
CA ASP A 429 -8.94 -9.48 2.07
C ASP A 429 -9.69 -10.64 1.41
N LEU A 430 -9.82 -10.58 0.09
CA LEU A 430 -10.57 -11.56 -0.70
C LEU A 430 -9.74 -12.79 -1.09
N GLU A 431 -8.42 -12.73 -0.96
CA GLU A 431 -7.48 -13.74 -1.43
C GLU A 431 -7.65 -14.06 -2.94
N GLU A 432 -7.93 -13.00 -3.71
CA GLU A 432 -8.24 -13.07 -5.15
C GLU A 432 -7.21 -12.28 -5.97
N ILE A 433 -6.96 -12.78 -7.19
CA ILE A 433 -6.08 -12.13 -8.16
C ILE A 433 -6.90 -11.42 -9.24
N ASN A 434 -6.51 -10.18 -9.55
CA ASN A 434 -7.10 -9.37 -10.58
C ASN A 434 -6.02 -8.93 -11.57
N VAL A 435 -6.39 -8.86 -12.84
CA VAL A 435 -5.49 -8.45 -13.91
C VAL A 435 -6.10 -7.25 -14.60
N VAL A 436 -5.34 -6.16 -14.67
CA VAL A 436 -5.78 -4.91 -15.29
C VAL A 436 -4.82 -4.53 -16.40
N GLU A 437 -5.38 -4.31 -17.59
CA GLU A 437 -4.65 -3.77 -18.74
C GLU A 437 -4.76 -2.24 -18.77
N HIS A 438 -3.69 -1.58 -19.20
CA HIS A 438 -3.61 -0.12 -19.31
C HIS A 438 -2.76 0.31 -20.50
N ALA A 439 -2.94 1.56 -20.95
CA ALA A 439 -2.37 2.01 -22.23
C ALA A 439 -1.01 2.70 -22.06
N ASN A 440 -0.79 3.36 -20.91
CA ASN A 440 0.46 4.06 -20.63
C ASN A 440 1.47 3.19 -19.89
N THR A 441 2.76 3.54 -19.97
CA THR A 441 3.85 2.78 -19.33
C THR A 441 3.71 2.62 -17.81
N ASN A 442 2.96 3.51 -17.17
CA ASN A 442 2.61 3.43 -15.76
C ASN A 442 1.15 3.84 -15.59
N ILE A 443 0.56 3.31 -14.53
CA ILE A 443 -0.79 3.61 -14.06
C ILE A 443 -0.69 4.27 -12.69
N SER A 444 -1.62 5.16 -12.37
CA SER A 444 -1.58 5.93 -11.12
C SER A 444 -2.80 5.66 -10.27
N TRP A 445 -2.60 5.67 -8.95
CA TRP A 445 -3.67 5.56 -7.97
C TRP A 445 -4.30 6.93 -7.74
N LEU A 446 -5.62 6.99 -7.73
CA LEU A 446 -6.39 8.20 -7.41
C LEU A 446 -6.77 8.21 -5.92
N ASP A 447 -7.03 7.03 -5.36
CA ASP A 447 -7.16 6.73 -3.94
C ASP A 447 -6.76 5.27 -3.66
N ASN A 448 -7.00 4.75 -2.46
CA ASN A 448 -6.60 3.38 -2.09
C ASN A 448 -7.27 2.28 -2.91
N TYR A 449 -8.38 2.56 -3.60
CA TYR A 449 -9.21 1.55 -4.29
C TYR A 449 -9.52 1.91 -5.74
N MET A 450 -8.98 3.01 -6.23
CA MET A 450 -9.27 3.52 -7.56
C MET A 450 -8.02 3.99 -8.25
N MET A 451 -7.97 3.67 -9.53
CA MET A 451 -6.86 3.98 -10.40
C MET A 451 -7.33 4.92 -11.50
N PHE A 452 -6.37 5.60 -12.13
CA PHE A 452 -6.63 6.42 -13.30
C PHE A 452 -5.56 6.22 -14.36
N ASP A 453 -5.96 6.49 -15.60
CA ASP A 453 -5.07 6.53 -16.75
C ASP A 453 -5.41 7.75 -17.63
N VAL A 454 -4.42 8.32 -18.32
CA VAL A 454 -4.61 9.45 -19.23
C VAL A 454 -4.32 9.03 -20.67
N VAL A 455 -5.38 8.72 -21.42
CA VAL A 455 -5.30 8.20 -22.79
C VAL A 455 -5.87 9.24 -23.75
N ASP A 456 -5.10 9.59 -24.79
CA ASP A 456 -5.49 10.57 -25.80
C ASP A 456 -6.01 11.92 -25.24
N GLY A 457 -5.40 12.38 -24.14
CA GLY A 457 -5.77 13.63 -23.48
C GLY A 457 -7.07 13.55 -22.67
N LYS A 458 -7.57 12.34 -22.39
CA LYS A 458 -8.74 12.07 -21.53
C LYS A 458 -8.31 11.33 -20.29
N MET A 459 -8.95 11.61 -19.16
CA MET A 459 -8.74 10.86 -17.92
C MET A 459 -9.83 9.80 -17.77
N GLU A 460 -9.40 8.54 -17.71
CA GLU A 460 -10.21 7.41 -17.32
C GLU A 460 -9.94 7.04 -15.87
N VAL A 461 -10.98 6.67 -15.14
CA VAL A 461 -10.88 6.08 -13.79
C VAL A 461 -11.56 4.73 -13.76
N PHE A 462 -11.07 3.83 -12.93
CA PHE A 462 -11.60 2.48 -12.75
C PHE A 462 -11.26 1.98 -11.35
N ASP A 463 -12.02 1.00 -10.90
CA ASP A 463 -11.80 0.34 -9.61
C ASP A 463 -10.47 -0.44 -9.67
N PHE A 464 -9.90 -0.76 -8.51
CA PHE A 464 -8.61 -1.47 -8.37
C PHE A 464 -8.51 -2.80 -9.16
N ASP A 465 -9.65 -3.41 -9.47
CA ASP A 465 -9.76 -4.66 -10.24
C ASP A 465 -9.94 -4.43 -11.75
N GLY A 466 -9.86 -3.19 -12.21
CA GLY A 466 -10.01 -2.81 -13.62
C GLY A 466 -11.46 -2.65 -14.08
N THR A 467 -12.44 -2.93 -13.20
CA THR A 467 -13.86 -2.77 -13.52
C THR A 467 -14.31 -1.32 -13.39
N ASN A 468 -15.54 -1.01 -13.81
CA ASN A 468 -16.12 0.34 -13.73
C ASN A 468 -15.29 1.45 -14.39
N ARG A 469 -14.63 1.13 -15.52
CA ARG A 469 -13.86 2.10 -16.30
C ARG A 469 -14.76 3.18 -16.90
N ARG A 470 -14.45 4.44 -16.56
CA ARG A 470 -15.25 5.62 -16.88
C ARG A 470 -14.34 6.77 -17.26
N THR A 471 -14.63 7.44 -18.36
CA THR A 471 -13.98 8.72 -18.68
C THR A 471 -14.62 9.84 -17.89
N ILE A 472 -13.84 10.49 -17.02
CA ILE A 472 -14.35 11.54 -16.13
C ILE A 472 -13.87 12.95 -16.51
N LEU A 473 -12.82 13.06 -17.32
CA LEU A 473 -12.35 14.31 -17.93
C LEU A 473 -12.00 14.06 -19.40
N ASN A 474 -12.45 14.94 -20.29
CA ASN A 474 -12.47 14.64 -21.74
C ASN A 474 -11.47 15.44 -22.60
N ASN A 475 -10.82 16.47 -22.05
CA ASN A 475 -10.07 17.43 -22.86
C ASN A 475 -8.72 17.79 -22.26
N ASN A 476 -7.67 17.66 -23.09
CA ASN A 476 -6.33 18.19 -22.86
C ASN A 476 -5.70 17.78 -21.51
N ILE A 477 -6.01 16.62 -20.97
CA ILE A 477 -5.36 16.14 -19.74
C ILE A 477 -3.90 15.77 -20.04
N ALA A 478 -2.99 16.20 -19.18
CA ALA A 478 -1.57 15.87 -19.30
C ALA A 478 -1.27 14.53 -18.63
N ALA A 479 -0.72 13.59 -19.39
CA ALA A 479 -0.20 12.33 -18.85
C ALA A 479 1.14 12.53 -18.13
N GLY A 480 1.51 11.60 -17.26
CA GLY A 480 2.81 11.59 -16.55
C GLY A 480 2.87 12.45 -15.29
N PHE A 481 1.73 12.97 -14.82
CA PHE A 481 1.61 13.71 -13.57
C PHE A 481 0.60 13.02 -12.65
N ASP A 482 0.82 13.12 -11.34
CA ASP A 482 -0.17 12.65 -10.38
C ASP A 482 -1.46 13.46 -10.48
N ALA A 483 -2.55 12.81 -10.08
CA ALA A 483 -3.82 13.44 -9.79
C ALA A 483 -4.28 12.96 -8.43
N VAL A 484 -5.03 13.79 -7.71
CA VAL A 484 -5.43 13.47 -6.34
C VAL A 484 -6.83 13.98 -6.04
N ILE A 485 -7.65 13.12 -5.45
CA ILE A 485 -8.84 13.55 -4.73
C ILE A 485 -8.38 13.91 -3.32
N ASN A 486 -8.53 15.18 -2.95
CA ASN A 486 -7.98 15.63 -1.67
C ASN A 486 -8.67 14.95 -0.47
N SER A 487 -8.04 14.97 0.70
CA SER A 487 -8.43 14.16 1.87
C SER A 487 -9.85 14.34 2.46
N ASN A 488 -10.62 15.33 2.01
CA ASN A 488 -12.03 15.52 2.41
C ASN A 488 -13.01 15.35 1.23
N ASP A 489 -12.51 14.75 0.15
CA ASP A 489 -13.19 14.46 -1.10
C ASP A 489 -13.82 15.68 -1.80
N ARG A 490 -13.43 16.90 -1.47
CA ARG A 490 -14.05 18.11 -2.01
C ARG A 490 -13.62 18.42 -3.44
N TYR A 491 -12.35 18.18 -3.76
CA TYR A 491 -11.71 18.57 -5.01
C TYR A 491 -10.92 17.41 -5.61
N LEU A 492 -11.01 17.26 -6.93
CA LEU A 492 -10.11 16.46 -7.74
C LEU A 492 -9.08 17.39 -8.40
N TYR A 493 -7.80 17.25 -8.08
CA TYR A 493 -6.69 17.98 -8.70
C TYR A 493 -6.08 17.18 -9.85
N TYR A 494 -5.78 17.85 -10.96
CA TYR A 494 -5.18 17.24 -12.16
C TYR A 494 -4.47 18.29 -13.02
N VAL A 495 -3.58 17.84 -13.90
CA VAL A 495 -2.85 18.71 -14.83
C VAL A 495 -3.50 18.66 -16.21
N ALA A 496 -3.76 19.83 -16.80
CA ALA A 496 -4.19 19.98 -18.18
C ALA A 496 -3.11 20.69 -19.01
N LYS A 497 -2.97 20.30 -20.28
CA LYS A 497 -2.21 21.02 -21.29
C LYS A 497 -2.95 22.29 -21.72
N THR A 498 -2.19 23.35 -21.95
CA THR A 498 -2.67 24.63 -22.49
C THR A 498 -1.80 25.03 -23.69
N ASP A 499 -2.21 26.04 -24.45
CA ASP A 499 -1.43 26.53 -25.60
C ASP A 499 -0.01 26.98 -25.21
N ASN A 500 0.17 27.42 -23.97
CA ASN A 500 1.43 27.98 -23.45
C ASN A 500 2.12 27.08 -22.41
N GLY A 501 1.68 25.83 -22.23
CA GLY A 501 2.29 24.90 -21.27
C GLY A 501 1.26 24.02 -20.54
N TYR A 502 1.22 24.17 -19.22
CA TYR A 502 0.41 23.35 -18.31
C TYR A 502 -0.39 24.21 -17.33
N SER A 503 -1.53 23.69 -16.90
CA SER A 503 -2.40 24.30 -15.91
C SER A 503 -2.78 23.23 -14.89
N LEU A 504 -2.47 23.46 -13.62
CA LEU A 504 -3.02 22.71 -12.51
C LEU A 504 -4.45 23.18 -12.28
N LYS A 505 -5.39 22.27 -12.42
CA LYS A 505 -6.82 22.52 -12.26
C LYS A 505 -7.37 21.70 -11.11
N ARG A 506 -8.53 22.14 -10.62
CA ARG A 506 -9.34 21.33 -9.71
C ARG A 506 -10.81 21.36 -10.05
N ASP A 507 -11.47 20.22 -9.93
CA ASP A 507 -12.92 20.08 -10.10
C ASP A 507 -13.59 19.89 -8.74
N LYS A 508 -14.69 20.61 -8.49
CA LYS A 508 -15.54 20.40 -7.29
C LYS A 508 -16.31 19.09 -7.41
N LEU A 509 -16.12 18.19 -6.45
CA LEU A 509 -16.79 16.89 -6.41
C LEU A 509 -18.13 16.91 -5.67
N PHE A 510 -18.32 17.83 -4.72
CA PHE A 510 -19.54 18.01 -3.94
C PHE A 510 -20.09 19.43 -4.05
#